data_AF-A0AAU9ISV1-F1
#
_entry.id   AF-A0AAU9ISV1-F1
#
_cell.length_a   1.000
_cell.length_b   1.000
_cell.length_c   1.000
_cell.angle_alpha   90.00
_cell.angle_beta   90.00
_cell.angle_gamma   90.00
#
_symmetry.space_group_name_H-M   'P 1'
#
loop_
_entity.id
_entity.type
_entity.pdbx_description
1 polymer ?
#
loop_
_entity_poly.entity_id
_entity_poly.type
_entity_poly.pdbx_seq_one_letter_code
_entity_poly.pdbx_strand_id
1 'polypeptide(L)' 'MPLQSKKTPKTYNGYEVTRSSIRRLENEVKSLKRQVDEIIAQKIYSHSESQGPDSQALNEMRQTIESKEELILRLKLML' A
#
# COMPACT_ATOMS: atom_id res chain seq x y z
N MET A 1 -29.04 -24.26 23.03
CA MET A 1 -28.57 -23.16 22.16
C MET A 1 -27.07 -23.02 22.34
N PRO A 2 -26.19 -23.40 21.39
CA PRO A 2 -24.77 -23.18 21.57
C PRO A 2 -24.43 -21.72 21.24
N LEU A 3 -23.77 -21.06 22.18
CA LEU A 3 -23.18 -19.73 22.02
C LEU A 3 -22.08 -19.83 20.96
N GLN A 4 -22.35 -19.32 19.75
CA GLN A 4 -21.33 -19.07 18.75
C GLN A 4 -20.36 -18.02 19.31
N SER A 5 -19.23 -18.47 19.85
CA SER A 5 -18.11 -17.56 20.12
C SER A 5 -17.60 -17.07 18.77
N LYS A 6 -18.02 -15.87 18.38
CA LYS A 6 -17.43 -15.16 17.24
C LYS A 6 -16.00 -14.85 17.65
N LYS A 7 -15.05 -15.69 17.23
CA LYS A 7 -13.61 -15.40 17.37
C LYS A 7 -13.39 -13.99 16.82
N THR A 8 -13.01 -13.06 17.70
CA THR A 8 -12.64 -11.71 17.29
C THR A 8 -11.50 -11.83 16.29
N PRO A 9 -11.61 -11.20 15.10
CA PRO A 9 -10.57 -11.30 14.10
C PRO A 9 -9.26 -10.76 14.68
N LYS A 10 -8.16 -11.48 14.45
CA LYS A 10 -6.83 -11.02 14.85
C LYS A 10 -6.53 -9.74 14.07
N THR A 11 -6.26 -8.64 14.76
CA THR A 11 -5.98 -7.34 14.15
C THR A 11 -4.54 -6.90 14.43
N TYR A 12 -3.91 -6.25 13.46
CA TYR A 12 -2.58 -5.66 13.57
C TYR A 12 -2.62 -4.22 13.04
N ASN A 13 -2.26 -3.24 13.87
CA ASN A 13 -2.34 -1.81 13.54
C ASN A 13 -3.71 -1.38 12.95
N GLY A 14 -4.80 -1.95 13.47
CA GLY A 14 -6.16 -1.68 12.98
C GLY A 14 -6.58 -2.46 11.72
N TYR A 15 -5.68 -3.24 11.12
CA TYR A 15 -5.98 -4.09 9.98
C TYR A 15 -6.28 -5.52 10.41
N GLU A 16 -7.31 -6.13 9.84
CA GLU A 16 -7.57 -7.55 10.04
C GLU A 16 -6.45 -8.39 9.41
N VAL A 17 -5.87 -9.31 10.20
CA VAL A 17 -4.86 -10.28 9.75
C VAL A 17 -5.58 -11.41 9.01
N THR A 18 -6.10 -11.10 7.82
CA THR A 18 -6.73 -12.08 6.93
C THR A 18 -6.09 -12.04 5.56
N ARG A 19 -6.14 -13.18 4.85
CA ARG A 19 -5.71 -13.25 3.44
C ARG A 19 -6.42 -12.23 2.56
N SER A 20 -7.68 -11.89 2.88
CA SER A 20 -8.46 -10.91 2.12
C SER A 20 -7.96 -9.48 2.31
N SER A 21 -7.59 -9.10 3.53
CA SER A 21 -7.01 -7.80 3.84
C SER A 21 -5.63 -7.63 3.20
N ILE A 22 -4.80 -8.66 3.27
CA ILE A 22 -3.48 -8.69 2.61
C ILE A 22 -3.64 -8.48 1.10
N ARG A 23 -4.57 -9.19 0.46
CA ARG A 23 -4.82 -9.05 -0.99
C ARG A 23 -5.30 -7.65 -1.37
N ARG A 24 -6.10 -7.00 -0.52
CA ARG A 24 -6.51 -5.60 -0.72
C ARG A 24 -5.31 -4.66 -0.67
N LEU A 25 -4.46 -4.79 0.34
CA LEU A 25 -3.23 -3.99 0.48
C LEU A 25 -2.26 -4.22 -0.70
N GLU A 26 -2.10 -5.47 -1.16
CA GLU A 26 -1.27 -5.80 -2.33
C GLU A 26 -1.79 -5.11 -3.61
N ASN A 27 -3.11 -5.12 -3.83
CA ASN A 27 -3.71 -4.43 -4.97
C ASN A 27 -3.50 -2.92 -4.90
N GLU A 28 -3.61 -2.35 -3.70
CA GLU A 28 -3.41 -0.92 -3.46
C GLU A 28 -1.95 -0.51 -3.72
N VAL A 29 -0.98 -1.28 -3.22
CA VAL A 29 0.45 -1.10 -3.53
C VAL A 29 0.70 -1.16 -5.02
N LYS A 30 0.10 -2.13 -5.73
CA LYS A 30 0.24 -2.27 -7.18
C LYS A 30 -0.33 -1.05 -7.91
N SER A 31 -1.44 -0.49 -7.44
CA SER A 31 -2.03 0.73 -8.00
C SER A 31 -1.12 1.94 -7.78
N LEU A 32 -0.58 2.11 -6.58
CA LEU A 32 0.34 3.20 -6.25
C LEU A 32 1.63 3.12 -7.07
N LYS A 33 2.21 1.92 -7.25
CA LYS A 33 3.37 1.73 -8.13
C LYS A 33 3.10 2.16 -9.56
N ARG A 34 1.93 1.79 -10.12
CA ARG A 34 1.54 2.23 -11.48
C ARG A 34 1.43 3.74 -11.59
N GLN A 35 0.84 4.41 -10.59
CA GLN A 35 0.74 5.87 -10.59
C GLN A 35 2.13 6.53 -10.53
N VAL A 36 3.05 5.98 -9.71
CA VAL A 36 4.44 6.44 -9.65
C VAL A 36 5.12 6.27 -11.01
N ASP A 37 4.96 5.11 -11.65
CA ASP A 37 5.55 4.83 -12.97
C ASP A 37 4.99 5.76 -14.06
N GLU A 38 3.70 6.04 -14.05
CA GLU A 38 3.05 6.99 -14.98
C GLU A 38 3.59 8.41 -14.81
N ILE A 39 3.77 8.88 -13.57
CA ILE A 39 4.33 10.22 -13.29
C ILE A 39 5.79 10.29 -13.74
N ILE A 40 6.59 9.24 -13.49
CA ILE A 40 7.98 9.17 -13.94
C ILE A 40 8.04 9.15 -15.47
N ALA A 41 7.22 8.34 -16.13
CA ALA A 41 7.15 8.28 -17.58
C ALA A 41 6.75 9.65 -18.16
N GLN A 42 5.72 10.28 -17.61
CA GLN A 42 5.34 11.63 -18.02
C GLN A 42 6.50 12.61 -17.86
N LYS A 43 7.24 12.63 -16.75
CA LYS A 43 8.42 13.49 -16.57
C LYS A 43 9.53 13.24 -17.59
N ILE A 44 9.80 11.99 -17.94
CA ILE A 44 10.82 11.63 -18.93
C ILE A 44 10.42 12.09 -20.34
N TYR A 45 9.16 11.89 -20.72
CA TYR A 45 8.69 12.17 -22.08
C TYR A 45 8.25 13.63 -22.30
N SER A 46 7.81 14.35 -21.26
CA SER A 46 7.27 15.71 -21.41
C SER A 46 8.31 16.82 -21.51
N HIS A 47 9.62 16.55 -21.31
CA HIS A 47 10.70 17.55 -21.37
C HIS A 47 10.45 18.83 -20.53
N SER A 48 9.46 18.81 -19.64
CA SER A 48 9.15 19.93 -18.78
C SER A 48 10.13 19.90 -17.60
N GLU A 49 11.07 20.85 -17.60
CA GLU A 49 11.97 21.18 -16.49
C GLU A 49 11.23 21.71 -15.25
N SER A 50 10.06 21.16 -14.94
CA SER A 50 9.30 21.45 -13.74
C SER A 50 9.99 20.78 -12.55
N GLN A 51 11.12 21.34 -12.12
CA GLN A 51 11.70 21.09 -10.80
C GLN A 51 10.79 21.71 -9.72
N GLY A 52 9.59 21.17 -9.60
CA GLY A 52 8.53 21.62 -8.69
C GLY A 52 7.91 20.46 -7.91
N PRO A 53 6.90 20.73 -7.04
CA PRO A 53 6.40 19.92 -5.91
C PRO A 53 6.13 18.42 -6.16
N ASP A 54 6.06 17.99 -7.42
CA ASP A 54 5.94 16.60 -7.86
C ASP A 54 7.04 15.67 -7.32
N SER A 55 8.24 16.19 -7.04
CA SER A 55 9.33 15.37 -6.45
C SER A 55 9.01 14.98 -5.00
N GLN A 56 8.40 15.89 -4.25
CA GLN A 56 8.04 15.67 -2.85
C GLN A 56 6.84 14.71 -2.76
N ALA A 57 5.82 14.92 -3.59
CA ALA A 57 4.68 14.00 -3.71
C ALA A 57 5.10 12.60 -4.17
N LEU A 58 6.06 12.49 -5.10
CA LEU A 58 6.64 11.19 -5.50
C LEU A 58 7.35 10.49 -4.34
N ASN A 59 8.12 11.23 -3.55
CA ASN A 59 8.78 10.68 -2.38
C ASN A 59 7.77 10.23 -1.32
N GLU A 60 6.72 11.00 -1.06
CA GLU A 60 5.62 10.60 -0.16
C GLU A 60 4.90 9.34 -0.65
N MET A 61 4.62 9.24 -1.96
CA MET A 61 4.03 8.03 -2.55
C MET A 61 4.95 6.82 -2.41
N ARG A 62 6.27 6.98 -2.61
CA ARG A 62 7.26 5.90 -2.42
C ARG A 62 7.32 5.44 -0.97
N GLN A 63 7.38 6.38 -0.02
CA GLN A 63 7.34 6.05 1.42
C GLN A 63 6.04 5.35 1.81
N THR A 64 4.91 5.76 1.24
CA THR A 64 3.61 5.11 1.46
C THR A 64 3.61 3.68 0.93
N ILE A 65 4.20 3.44 -0.24
CA ILE A 65 4.36 2.10 -0.81
C ILE A 65 5.22 1.24 0.11
N GLU A 66 6.39 1.72 0.53
CA GLU A 66 7.30 0.99 1.43
C GLU A 66 6.61 0.62 2.75
N SER A 67 5.91 1.57 3.36
CA SER A 67 5.18 1.33 4.61
C SER A 67 4.07 0.28 4.44
N LYS A 68 3.34 0.31 3.32
CA LYS A 68 2.30 -0.69 3.01
C LYS A 68 2.90 -2.06 2.69
N GLU A 69 4.04 -2.12 2.01
CA GLU A 69 4.76 -3.37 1.77
C GLU A 69 5.27 -4.00 3.07
N GLU A 70 5.82 -3.19 3.97
CA GLU A 70 6.22 -3.65 5.29
C GLU A 70 5.01 -4.16 6.10
N LEU A 71 3.89 -3.43 6.06
CA LEU A 71 2.65 -3.88 6.70
C LEU A 71 2.18 -5.22 6.14
N ILE A 72 2.19 -5.40 4.81
CA ILE A 72 1.84 -6.68 4.16
C ILE A 72 2.75 -7.80 4.66
N LEU A 73 4.07 -7.57 4.71
CA LEU A 73 5.03 -8.57 5.20
C LEU A 73 4.72 -8.95 6.65
N ARG A 74 4.48 -7.97 7.52
CA ARG A 74 4.11 -8.21 8.92
C ARG A 74 2.80 -8.98 9.05
N LEU A 75 1.78 -8.63 8.27
CA LEU A 75 0.50 -9.33 8.25
C LEU A 75 0.66 -10.79 7.76
N LYS A 76 1.51 -11.03 6.76
CA LYS A 76 1.81 -12.38 6.26
C LYS A 76 2.54 -13.24 7.28
N LEU A 77 3.43 -12.66 8.10
CA LEU A 77 4.11 -13.36 9.18
C LEU A 77 3.18 -13.73 10.35
N MET A 78 2.02 -13.07 10.46
CA MET A 78 1.05 -13.30 11.54
C MET A 78 -0.08 -14.27 11.19
N LEU A 79 -0.18 -14.66 9.91
CA LEU A 79 -1.07 -15.70 9.39
C LEU A 79 -0.54 -17.11 9.69
#